data_AF-A0A4R7KS16-F1
#
_entry.id   AF-A0A4R7KS16-F1
#
_cell.length_a   1.000
_cell.length_b   1.000
_cell.length_c   1.000
_cell.angle_alpha   90.00
_cell.angle_beta   90.00
_cell.angle_gamma   90.00
#
_symmetry.space_group_name_H-M   'P 1'
#
loop_
_entity.id
_entity.type
_entity.pdbx_description
1 polymer ?
#
loop_
_entity_poly.entity_id
_entity_poly.type
_entity_poly.pdbx_seq_one_letter_code
_entity_poly.pdbx_strand_id
1 'polypeptide(L)'
;MFEISSNFTGEMKEKVNFFYLRGAFKYQKLGFVDRMMMNVLRKKLLKKKPEELDEDSKGLLAAYENPIDWTDRKAIEPIVKCIKEQ
;
A
#
# COMPACT_ATOMS: atom_id res chain seq x y z
N MET A 1 -5.95 3.40 5.94
CA MET A 1 -7.26 3.62 6.60
C MET A 1 -7.46 5.07 7.05
N PHE A 2 -6.42 5.74 7.56
CA PHE A 2 -6.45 7.19 7.86
C PHE A 2 -6.76 8.07 6.62
N GLU A 3 -6.33 7.69 5.42
CA GLU A 3 -6.62 8.48 4.21
C GLU A 3 -8.09 8.40 3.75
N ILE A 4 -8.80 7.33 4.08
CA ILE A 4 -10.23 7.21 3.80
C ILE A 4 -11.00 8.19 4.70
N SER A 5 -10.52 8.44 5.92
CA SER A 5 -11.19 9.36 6.83
C SER A 5 -11.03 10.82 6.42
N SER A 6 -9.91 11.21 5.79
CA SER A 6 -9.65 12.59 5.35
C SER A 6 -10.26 12.96 3.99
N ASN A 7 -10.42 12.00 3.08
CA ASN A 7 -10.78 12.29 1.68
C ASN A 7 -12.26 12.07 1.34
N PHE A 8 -13.04 11.41 2.21
CA PHE A 8 -14.47 11.13 1.99
C PHE A 8 -15.34 11.80 3.05
N THR A 9 -16.46 12.39 2.62
CA THR A 9 -17.47 12.96 3.55
C THR A 9 -18.15 11.85 4.36
N GLY A 10 -18.81 12.20 5.46
CA GLY A 10 -19.55 11.23 6.29
C GLY A 10 -20.58 10.45 5.46
N GLU A 11 -21.37 11.16 4.66
CA GLU A 11 -22.39 10.56 3.80
C GLU A 11 -21.81 9.59 2.75
N MET A 12 -20.64 9.90 2.17
CA MET A 12 -19.99 9.00 1.21
C MET A 12 -19.51 7.71 1.88
N LYS A 13 -19.04 7.78 3.13
CA LYS A 13 -18.56 6.61 3.87
C LYS A 13 -19.67 5.62 4.21
N GLU A 14 -20.90 6.11 4.37
CA GLU A 14 -22.07 5.26 4.62
C GLU A 14 -22.56 4.55 3.35
N LYS A 15 -22.30 5.14 2.17
CA LYS A 15 -22.82 4.65 0.88
C LYS A 15 -21.80 3.84 0.07
N VAL A 16 -20.51 3.88 0.43
CA VAL A 16 -19.43 3.25 -0.33
C VAL A 16 -18.70 2.22 0.53
N ASN A 17 -18.57 1.00 0.00
CA ASN A 17 -17.77 -0.05 0.63
C ASN A 17 -16.30 0.10 0.23
N PHE A 18 -15.41 0.02 1.22
CA PHE A 18 -13.96 0.13 1.02
C PHE A 18 -13.30 -1.24 1.19
N PHE A 19 -12.46 -1.60 0.22
CA PHE A 19 -11.68 -2.84 0.24
C PHE A 19 -10.22 -2.52 0.02
N TYR A 20 -9.35 -3.15 0.80
CA TYR A 20 -7.90 -3.00 0.65
C TYR A 20 -7.31 -4.26 0.02
N LEU A 21 -6.81 -4.12 -1.21
CA LEU A 21 -6.14 -5.19 -1.94
C LEU A 21 -4.67 -4.80 -2.09
N ARG A 22 -3.83 -5.34 -1.20
CA ARG A 22 -2.39 -5.08 -1.26
C ARG A 22 -1.81 -5.75 -2.50
N GLY A 23 -1.10 -4.98 -3.31
CA GLY A 23 -0.47 -5.45 -4.55
C GLY A 23 0.97 -5.92 -4.37
N ALA A 24 1.70 -6.03 -5.48
CA ALA A 24 3.13 -6.34 -5.50
C ALA A 24 3.97 -5.09 -5.78
N PHE A 25 5.22 -5.07 -5.31
CA PHE A 25 6.19 -4.03 -5.65
C PHE A 25 7.46 -4.63 -6.24
N LYS A 26 7.84 -4.16 -7.43
CA LYS A 26 9.04 -4.60 -8.15
C LYS A 26 9.83 -3.39 -8.63
N TYR A 27 10.82 -2.95 -7.86
CA TYR A 27 11.65 -1.79 -8.18
C TYR A 27 12.30 -1.86 -9.57
N GLN A 28 12.73 -3.05 -9.98
CA GLN A 28 13.37 -3.29 -11.28
C GLN A 28 12.45 -3.02 -12.49
N LYS A 29 11.13 -3.09 -12.31
CA LYS A 29 10.14 -2.85 -13.37
C LYS A 29 9.73 -1.38 -13.51
N LEU A 30 10.20 -0.51 -12.62
CA LEU A 30 9.82 0.91 -12.63
C LEU A 30 10.48 1.67 -13.79
N GLY A 31 9.81 2.72 -14.27
CA GLY A 31 10.38 3.68 -15.21
C GLY A 31 11.55 4.47 -14.61
N PHE A 32 12.29 5.21 -15.43
CA PHE A 32 13.44 6.00 -14.97
C PHE A 32 13.04 7.07 -13.94
N VAL A 33 11.98 7.81 -14.22
CA VAL A 33 11.45 8.87 -13.34
C VAL A 33 10.96 8.29 -12.01
N ASP A 34 10.18 7.22 -12.07
CA ASP A 34 9.69 6.53 -10.86
C ASP A 34 10.83 6.00 -10.01
N ARG A 35 11.87 5.42 -10.63
CA ARG A 35 13.08 4.98 -9.92
C ARG A 35 13.79 6.12 -9.21
N MET A 36 13.91 7.30 -9.85
CA MET A 36 14.49 8.47 -9.20
C MET A 36 13.69 8.90 -7.97
N MET A 37 12.36 8.97 -8.10
CA MET A 37 11.46 9.32 -7.01
C MET A 37 11.59 8.33 -5.84
N MET A 38 11.55 7.03 -6.14
CA MET A 38 11.69 5.98 -5.14
C MET A 38 13.08 6.00 -4.48
N ASN A 39 14.16 6.32 -5.21
CA ASN A 39 15.47 6.51 -4.58
C ASN A 39 15.51 7.65 -3.55
N VAL A 40 14.81 8.75 -3.80
CA VAL A 40 14.68 9.84 -2.82
C VAL A 40 13.95 9.34 -1.58
N LEU A 41 12.85 8.59 -1.76
CA LEU A 41 12.12 7.98 -0.65
C LEU A 41 12.99 7.00 0.15
N ARG A 42 13.69 6.09 -0.53
CA ARG A 42 14.65 5.15 0.09
C ARG A 42 15.68 5.88 0.94
N LYS A 43 16.29 6.94 0.42
CA LYS A 43 17.26 7.75 1.17
C LYS A 43 16.66 8.41 2.41
N LYS A 44 15.40 8.86 2.35
CA LYS A 44 14.71 9.41 3.52
C LYS A 44 14.45 8.33 4.56
N LEU A 45 13.99 7.15 4.16
CA LEU A 45 13.71 6.04 5.07
C LEU A 45 14.99 5.52 5.75
N LEU A 46 16.10 5.40 5.03
CA LEU A 46 17.39 4.98 5.59
C LEU A 46 17.99 5.97 6.60
N LYS A 47 17.54 7.22 6.60
CA LYS A 47 17.96 8.24 7.58
C LYS A 47 17.15 8.22 8.87
N LYS A 48 15.98 7.58 8.86
CA LYS A 48 15.16 7.42 10.07
C LYS A 48 15.77 6.36 10.97
N LYS A 49 15.50 6.47 12.27
CA LYS A 49 15.91 5.43 13.21
C LYS A 49 15.05 4.16 13.02
N PRO A 50 15.58 2.95 13.30
CA PRO A 50 14.82 1.71 13.15
C PRO A 50 13.49 1.70 13.93
N GLU A 51 13.44 2.38 15.07
CA GLU A 51 12.25 2.49 15.93
C GLU A 51 11.17 3.42 15.35
N GLU A 52 11.54 4.29 14.40
CA GLU A 52 10.63 5.23 13.72
C GLU A 52 10.08 4.66 12.40
N LEU A 53 10.55 3.49 11.99
CA LEU A 53 10.10 2.81 10.78
C LEU A 53 8.89 1.93 11.10
N ASP A 54 7.75 2.26 10.49
CA ASP A 54 6.59 1.38 10.49
C ASP A 54 6.83 0.13 9.62
N GLU A 55 5.96 -0.87 9.77
CA GLU A 55 6.06 -2.14 9.06
C GLU A 55 6.00 -1.96 7.53
N ASP A 56 5.24 -0.98 7.05
CA ASP A 56 5.17 -0.67 5.63
C ASP A 56 6.48 -0.08 5.10
N SER A 57 7.14 0.80 5.86
CA SER A 57 8.45 1.35 5.53
C SER A 57 9.53 0.27 5.51
N LYS A 58 9.52 -0.65 6.48
CA LYS A 58 10.43 -1.81 6.52
C LYS A 58 10.19 -2.72 5.31
N GLY A 59 8.92 -3.05 5.03
CA GLY A 59 8.54 -3.85 3.87
C GLY A 59 8.96 -3.19 2.56
N LEU A 60 8.77 -1.88 2.43
CA LEU A 60 9.20 -1.13 1.25
C LEU A 60 10.72 -1.13 1.09
N LEU A 61 11.49 -0.95 2.17
CA LEU A 61 12.96 -1.00 2.15
C LEU A 61 13.47 -2.36 1.65
N ALA A 62 12.89 -3.46 2.16
CA ALA A 62 13.21 -4.81 1.70
C ALA A 62 12.86 -4.99 0.21
N ALA A 63 11.81 -4.33 -0.27
CA ALA A 63 11.33 -4.43 -1.64
C ALA A 63 12.22 -3.74 -2.70
N TYR A 64 13.19 -2.91 -2.30
CA TYR A 64 14.19 -2.34 -3.21
C TYR A 64 15.24 -3.36 -3.64
N GLU A 65 15.60 -4.28 -2.75
CA GLU A 65 16.62 -5.30 -2.98
C GLU A 65 16.02 -6.53 -3.65
N ASN A 66 14.91 -7.01 -3.10
CA ASN A 66 14.20 -8.17 -3.60
C ASN A 66 12.75 -7.79 -3.94
N PRO A 67 12.22 -8.11 -5.13
CA PRO A 67 10.81 -7.91 -5.42
C PRO A 67 9.92 -8.59 -4.37
N ILE A 68 8.95 -7.85 -3.82
CA ILE A 68 8.00 -8.41 -2.84
C ILE A 68 6.60 -8.40 -3.44
N ASP A 69 5.90 -9.51 -3.25
CA ASP A 69 4.52 -9.70 -3.68
C ASP A 69 3.65 -9.94 -2.45
N TRP A 70 2.74 -9.00 -2.16
CA TRP A 70 1.77 -9.13 -1.07
C TRP A 70 0.37 -9.50 -1.57
N THR A 71 0.25 -9.86 -2.85
CA THR A 71 -1.04 -10.19 -3.46
C THR A 71 -1.60 -11.45 -2.82
N ASP A 72 -2.81 -11.34 -2.25
CA ASP A 72 -3.56 -12.48 -1.73
C ASP A 72 -4.92 -12.56 -2.42
N ARG A 73 -5.23 -13.72 -3.02
CA ARG A 73 -6.54 -13.96 -3.63
C ARG A 73 -7.67 -13.92 -2.59
N LYS A 74 -7.38 -14.27 -1.33
CA LYS A 74 -8.34 -14.18 -0.24
C LYS A 74 -8.76 -12.73 0.06
N ALA A 75 -7.97 -11.74 -0.33
CA ALA A 75 -8.35 -10.33 -0.20
C ALA A 75 -9.60 -9.95 -1.04
N ILE A 76 -10.02 -10.81 -1.96
CA ILE A 76 -11.25 -10.65 -2.75
C ILE A 76 -12.49 -11.15 -1.98
N GLU A 77 -12.34 -12.01 -0.97
CA GLU A 77 -13.46 -12.58 -0.22
C GLU A 77 -14.41 -11.53 0.37
N PRO A 78 -13.93 -10.41 0.98
CA PRO A 78 -14.81 -9.37 1.48
C PRO A 78 -15.66 -8.71 0.39
N ILE A 79 -15.13 -8.58 -0.83
CA ILE A 79 -15.86 -8.02 -1.98
C ILE A 79 -16.99 -8.97 -2.38
N VAL A 80 -16.67 -10.26 -2.54
CA VAL A 80 -17.65 -11.28 -2.94
C VAL A 80 -18.75 -11.39 -1.89
N LYS A 81 -18.39 -11.35 -0.60
CA LYS A 81 -19.34 -11.34 0.51
C LYS A 81 -20.24 -10.12 0.44
N CYS A 82 -19.67 -8.92 0.27
CA CYS A 82 -20.43 -7.68 0.16
C CYS A 82 -21.47 -7.72 -0.96
N ILE A 83 -21.13 -8.27 -2.14
CA ILE A 83 -22.07 -8.38 -3.27
C ILE A 83 -23.18 -9.41 -2.99
N LYS A 84 -22.87 -10.51 -2.31
CA LYS A 84 -23.86 -11.55 -1.98
C LYS A 84 -24.83 -11.16 -0.87
N GLU A 85 -24.42 -10.23 0.00
CA GLU A 85 -25.21 -9.72 1.12
C GLU A 85 -25.99 -8.43 0.75
N GLN A 86 -26.00 -8.04 -0.53
CA GLN A 86 -26.87 -6.98 -1.06
C GLN A 86 -28.32 -7.45 -1.24
#